data_AF-A0A422QCZ0-F1
#
_entry.id   AF-A0A422QCZ0-F1
#
_cell.length_a   1.000
_cell.length_b   1.000
_cell.length_c   1.000
_cell.angle_alpha   90.00
_cell.angle_beta   90.00
_cell.angle_gamma   90.00
#
_symmetry.space_group_name_H-M   'P 1'
#
loop_
_entity.id
_entity.type
_entity.pdbx_description
1 polymer ?
#
loop_
_entity_poly.entity_id
_entity_poly.type
_entity_poly.pdbx_seq_one_letter_code
_entity_poly.pdbx_strand_id
1 'polypeptide(L)' 'GVSNGYQRGEASRIPISYDDKAGVVQIGERAGRYQGMVEKREFKVRLIKPGVSTAADMDASDKSVVYDGKPVSIKL' A
#
# COMPACT_ATOMS: atom_id res chain seq x y z
N GLY A 1 -0.56 -2.87 17.59
CA GLY A 1 -0.81 -1.53 18.15
C GLY A 1 -1.43 -1.58 19.54
N VAL A 2 -0.98 -2.48 20.41
CA VAL A 2 -1.50 -2.65 21.78
C VAL A 2 -0.52 -2.14 22.85
N SER A 3 0.54 -1.42 22.43
CA SER A 3 1.58 -0.89 23.31
C SER A 3 1.96 0.53 22.89
N ASN A 4 2.65 1.24 23.80
CA ASN A 4 3.22 2.57 23.53
C ASN A 4 4.58 2.53 22.79
N GLY A 5 4.94 1.40 22.17
CA GLY A 5 6.22 1.27 21.45
C GLY A 5 6.43 2.32 20.35
N TYR A 6 5.35 2.86 19.79
CA TYR A 6 5.41 3.94 18.80
C TYR A 6 6.11 5.21 19.33
N GLN A 7 6.08 5.47 20.64
CA GLN A 7 6.79 6.59 21.26
C GLN A 7 8.31 6.43 21.17
N ARG A 8 8.80 5.19 21.02
CA ARG A 8 10.20 4.84 20.77
C ARG A 8 10.50 4.56 19.29
N GLY A 9 9.56 4.85 18.39
CA GLY A 9 9.72 4.61 16.96
C GLY A 9 9.46 3.18 16.49
N GLU A 10 8.88 2.31 17.33
CA GLU A 10 8.48 0.95 16.96
C GLU A 10 7.19 0.97 16.11
N ALA A 11 7.30 1.54 14.91
CA ALA A 11 6.24 1.64 13.92
C ALA A 11 6.88 1.64 12.53
N SER A 12 6.08 1.45 11.49
CA SER A 12 6.53 1.63 10.11
C SER A 12 5.54 2.46 9.30
N ARG A 13 6.07 3.11 8.27
CA ARG A 13 5.31 3.86 7.27
C ARG A 13 5.68 3.34 5.88
N ILE A 14 4.66 3.11 5.07
CA ILE A 14 4.80 2.80 3.64
C ILE A 14 4.12 3.96 2.91
N PRO A 15 4.87 4.88 2.31
CA PRO A 15 4.28 6.01 1.60
C PRO A 15 3.63 5.52 0.30
N ILE A 16 2.42 5.99 0.03
CA ILE A 16 1.69 5.70 -1.21
C ILE A 16 1.30 7.04 -1.84
N SER A 17 1.60 7.20 -3.13
CA SER A 17 1.20 8.37 -3.91
C SER A 17 0.64 7.96 -5.26
N TYR A 18 -0.25 8.78 -5.81
CA TYR A 18 -0.84 8.56 -7.11
C TYR A 18 -0.65 9.82 -7.98
N ASP A 19 -0.11 9.62 -9.18
CA ASP A 19 -0.06 10.64 -10.23
C ASP A 19 -1.23 10.38 -11.19
N ASP A 20 -2.23 11.26 -11.17
CA ASP A 20 -3.43 11.13 -11.98
C ASP A 20 -3.18 11.33 -13.47
N LYS A 21 -2.29 12.26 -13.83
CA LYS A 21 -1.95 12.52 -15.22
C LYS A 21 -1.20 11.34 -15.82
N ALA A 22 -0.32 10.72 -15.04
CA ALA A 22 0.41 9.54 -15.45
C ALA A 22 -0.39 8.25 -15.24
N GLY A 23 -1.45 8.22 -14.44
CA GLY A 23 -2.12 6.96 -14.06
C GLY A 23 -1.18 5.99 -13.35
N VAL A 24 -0.32 6.50 -12.45
CA VAL A 24 0.71 5.70 -11.79
C VAL A 24 0.56 5.79 -10.27
N VAL A 25 0.48 4.63 -9.61
CA VAL A 25 0.61 4.49 -8.17
C VAL A 25 2.05 4.16 -7.83
N GLN A 26 2.64 4.92 -6.91
CA GLN A 26 3.94 4.63 -6.31
C GLN A 26 3.72 4.12 -4.90
N ILE A 27 4.27 2.94 -4.60
CA ILE A 27 4.42 2.42 -3.24
C ILE A 27 5.89 2.61 -2.90
N GLY A 28 6.22 3.59 -2.08
CA GLY A 28 7.61 3.94 -1.78
C GLY A 28 8.29 3.02 -0.77
N GLU A 29 9.54 3.34 -0.43
CA GLU A 29 10.33 2.57 0.52
C GLU A 29 9.71 2.58 1.93
N ARG A 30 9.75 1.44 2.62
CA ARG A 30 9.24 1.32 3.98
C ARG A 30 10.22 1.95 4.97
N ALA A 31 9.75 2.95 5.70
CA ALA A 31 10.50 3.56 6.79
C ALA A 31 10.06 2.98 8.14
N GLY A 32 11.02 2.67 9.02
CA GLY A 32 10.75 2.15 10.37
C GLY A 32 10.44 0.65 10.43
N ARG A 33 10.42 0.11 11.66
CA ARG A 33 10.22 -1.31 11.95
C ARG A 33 9.63 -1.48 13.36
N TYR A 34 8.96 -2.59 13.59
CA TYR A 34 8.52 -3.02 14.93
C TYR A 34 8.64 -4.54 15.05
N GLN A 35 8.61 -5.05 16.29
CA GLN A 35 8.68 -6.49 16.56
C GLN A 35 7.46 -7.22 15.98
N GLY A 36 7.71 -8.29 15.22
CA GLY A 36 6.65 -9.07 14.56
C GLY A 36 6.10 -8.42 13.28
N MET A 37 6.73 -7.38 12.74
CA MET A 37 6.33 -6.78 11.46
C MET A 37 6.46 -7.78 10.31
N VAL A 38 5.37 -7.96 9.55
CA VAL A 38 5.38 -8.72 8.29
C VAL A 38 6.26 -8.00 7.25
N GLU A 39 7.28 -8.70 6.76
CA GLU A 39 8.28 -8.15 5.84
C GLU A 39 7.79 -8.08 4.39
N LYS A 40 7.10 -9.13 3.92
CA LYS A 40 6.53 -9.23 2.57
C LYS A 40 5.01 -9.12 2.61
N ARG A 41 4.46 -8.23 1.81
CA ARG A 41 3.02 -7.94 1.75
C ARG A 41 2.54 -7.99 0.31
N GLU A 42 1.32 -8.46 0.09
CA GLU A 42 0.65 -8.31 -1.19
C GLU A 42 -0.20 -7.04 -1.16
N PHE A 43 -0.02 -6.16 -2.15
CA PHE A 43 -0.87 -5.01 -2.38
C PHE A 43 -1.73 -5.25 -3.62
N LYS A 44 -3.04 -5.30 -3.40
CA LYS A 44 -4.05 -5.28 -4.46
C LYS A 44 -4.50 -3.85 -4.69
N VAL A 45 -4.37 -3.36 -5.92
CA VAL A 45 -4.66 -1.98 -6.30
C VAL A 45 -5.83 -1.94 -7.28
N ARG A 46 -6.78 -1.06 -7.02
CA ARG A 46 -7.96 -0.83 -7.85
C ARG A 46 -8.16 0.65 -8.11
N LEU A 47 -8.40 1.03 -9.35
CA LEU A 47 -8.74 2.40 -9.74
C LEU A 47 -10.26 2.55 -9.86
N ILE A 48 -10.85 3.40 -9.01
CA ILE A 48 -12.29 3.69 -9.06
C ILE A 48 -12.50 4.87 -10.01
N LYS A 49 -13.35 4.66 -11.03
CA LYS A 49 -13.72 5.67 -12.03
C LYS A 49 -15.18 6.08 -11.87
N PRO A 50 -15.58 7.29 -12.28
CA PRO A 50 -16.97 7.69 -12.30
C PRO A 50 -17.85 6.65 -13.01
N GLY A 51 -18.98 6.29 -12.42
CA GLY A 51 -19.92 5.31 -12.96
C GLY A 51 -19.57 3.84 -12.67
N VAL A 52 -18.46 3.54 -11.99
CA VAL A 52 -18.09 2.16 -11.60
C VAL A 52 -18.50 1.91 -10.14
N SER A 53 -19.46 1.01 -9.92
CA SER A 53 -19.80 0.53 -8.58
C SER A 53 -18.80 -0.52 -8.10
N THR A 54 -18.33 -0.37 -6.86
CA THR A 54 -17.46 -1.35 -6.19
C THR A 54 -18.16 -2.12 -5.07
N ALA A 55 -19.47 -1.88 -4.86
CA ALA A 55 -20.20 -2.40 -3.71
C ALA A 55 -20.41 -3.93 -3.73
N ALA A 56 -20.41 -4.54 -4.91
CA ALA A 56 -20.68 -5.96 -5.07
C ALA A 56 -19.43 -6.86 -4.89
N ASP A 57 -18.23 -6.28 -5.00
CA ASP A 57 -16.98 -7.03 -4.92
C ASP A 57 -15.85 -6.12 -4.41
N MET A 58 -15.52 -6.27 -3.13
CA MET A 58 -14.44 -5.54 -2.47
C MET A 58 -13.07 -6.19 -2.66
N ASP A 59 -13.01 -7.45 -3.11
CA ASP A 59 -11.77 -8.20 -3.29
C ASP A 59 -11.19 -8.05 -4.71
N ALA A 60 -11.99 -7.54 -5.66
CA ALA A 60 -11.54 -7.22 -7.01
C ALA A 60 -10.37 -6.21 -7.02
N SER A 61 -9.42 -6.47 -7.92
CA SER A 61 -8.21 -5.67 -8.09
C SER A 61 -7.80 -5.60 -9.56
N ASP A 62 -7.31 -4.44 -10.00
CA ASP A 62 -6.80 -4.28 -11.37
C ASP A 62 -5.34 -4.75 -11.48
N LYS A 63 -4.57 -4.59 -10.39
CA LYS A 63 -3.17 -5.04 -10.27
C LYS A 63 -2.94 -5.63 -8.87
N SER A 64 -2.05 -6.61 -8.79
CA SER A 64 -1.49 -7.09 -7.52
C SER A 64 0.04 -7.06 -7.59
N VAL A 65 0.68 -6.72 -6.48
CA VAL A 65 2.14 -6.74 -6.37
C VAL A 65 2.61 -7.24 -5.01
N VAL A 66 3.68 -8.04 -5.03
CA VAL A 66 4.40 -8.42 -3.82
C VAL A 66 5.42 -7.33 -3.49
N TYR A 67 5.30 -6.76 -2.30
CA TYR A 67 6.14 -5.70 -1.78
C TYR A 67 6.96 -6.20 -0.60
N ASP A 68 8.27 -6.02 -0.67
CA ASP A 68 9.23 -6.47 0.35
C ASP A 68 9.78 -5.32 1.21
N GLY A 69 9.37 -4.07 0.94
CA GLY A 69 9.92 -2.87 1.57
C GLY A 69 10.56 -1.91 0.59
N LYS A 70 10.86 -2.36 -0.65
CA LYS A 70 11.46 -1.52 -1.70
C LYS A 70 10.41 -0.78 -2.53
N PRO A 71 10.76 0.38 -3.11
CA PRO A 71 9.84 1.12 -3.98
C PRO A 71 9.32 0.27 -5.15
N VAL A 72 8.03 0.43 -5.45
CA VAL A 72 7.33 -0.20 -6.57
C VAL A 72 6.46 0.83 -7.29
N SER A 73 6.56 0.85 -8.62
CA SER A 73 5.72 1.67 -9.50
C SER A 73 4.68 0.81 -10.21
N ILE A 74 3.41 1.19 -10.13
CA ILE A 74 2.28 0.44 -10.70
C ILE A 74 1.54 1.35 -11.67
N LYS A 75 1.53 0.98 -12.95
CA LYS A 75 0.71 1.65 -13.97
C LYS A 75 -0.71 1.06 -13.96
N LEU A 76 -1.71 1.93 -13.81
CA LEU A 76 -3.14 1.61 -13.79
C LEU A 76 -3.83 1.97 -15.11
#